data_AF-A0AAV8CGG6-F1
#
_entry.id   AF-A0AAV8CGG6-F1
#
_cell.length_a   1.000
_cell.length_b   1.000
_cell.length_c   1.000
_cell.angle_alpha   90.00
_cell.angle_beta   90.00
_cell.angle_gamma   90.00
#
_symmetry.space_group_name_H-M   'P 1'
#
loop_
_entity.id
_entity.type
_entity.pdbx_description
1 polymer ?
#
loop_
_entity_poly.entity_id
_entity_poly.type
_entity_poly.pdbx_seq_one_letter_code
_entity_poly.pdbx_strand_id
1 'polypeptide(L)'
;MDSLIPLPYYKYSLQTNPPVQITCKRHPKIKKRKKKRLKFKMAKSNTPIILLVLVVATMLVATNASGCDNDINSLKETCLQFVGVDGPKLKPDQNCCNAIQRADIPCVCTYLTPEVEKVISADKVVYVAQQCGRPLKPGSKCGSVVVHG
;
A
#
# COMPACT_ATOMS: atom_id res chain seq x y z
N MET A 1 -42.40 -18.61 11.09
CA MET A 1 -41.17 -19.40 10.95
C MET A 1 -40.68 -19.29 9.51
N ASP A 2 -40.68 -18.11 8.91
CA ASP A 2 -39.80 -16.96 9.18
C ASP A 2 -38.69 -16.90 8.12
N SER A 3 -38.89 -15.92 7.25
CA SER A 3 -37.86 -15.10 6.62
C SER A 3 -37.01 -15.78 5.54
N LEU A 4 -37.63 -15.82 4.35
CA LEU A 4 -36.95 -15.46 3.11
C LEU A 4 -36.27 -14.09 3.31
N ILE A 5 -35.00 -14.11 3.71
CA ILE A 5 -34.13 -12.94 3.68
C ILE A 5 -33.83 -12.67 2.19
N PRO A 6 -34.19 -11.49 1.66
CA PRO A 6 -33.88 -11.15 0.28
C PRO A 6 -32.36 -11.04 0.13
N LEU A 7 -31.78 -11.82 -0.80
CA LEU A 7 -30.38 -11.68 -1.22
C LEU A 7 -30.16 -10.27 -1.79
N PRO A 8 -29.39 -9.36 -1.16
CA PRO A 8 -29.04 -8.09 -1.76
C PRO A 8 -27.55 -8.12 -2.10
N TYR A 9 -27.04 -9.15 -2.78
CA TYR A 9 -25.60 -9.16 -3.11
C TYR A 9 -25.16 -9.87 -4.40
N TYR A 10 -26.07 -10.47 -5.19
CA TYR A 10 -25.70 -10.99 -6.52
C TYR A 10 -26.12 -10.02 -7.63
N LYS A 11 -25.52 -8.82 -7.60
CA LYS A 11 -25.48 -7.94 -8.78
C LYS A 11 -24.12 -7.25 -8.88
N TYR A 12 -23.06 -8.03 -8.75
CA TYR A 12 -21.80 -7.69 -9.41
C TYR A 12 -21.63 -8.64 -10.59
N SER A 13 -21.66 -8.02 -11.75
CA SER A 13 -21.73 -8.57 -13.09
C SER A 13 -20.87 -9.81 -13.29
N LEU A 14 -21.33 -10.71 -14.18
CA LEU A 14 -20.42 -11.49 -15.02
C LEU A 14 -19.47 -10.51 -15.73
N GLN A 15 -18.41 -10.09 -15.07
CA GLN A 15 -17.23 -9.58 -15.74
C GLN A 15 -16.40 -10.83 -15.99
N THR A 16 -16.71 -11.52 -17.09
CA THR A 16 -15.64 -12.17 -17.85
C THR A 16 -14.67 -11.04 -18.15
N ASN A 17 -13.67 -10.85 -17.27
CA ASN A 17 -12.57 -9.97 -17.61
C ASN A 17 -11.98 -10.61 -18.87
N PRO A 18 -12.05 -9.93 -20.04
CA PRO A 18 -11.26 -10.38 -21.17
C PRO A 18 -9.80 -10.48 -20.70
N PRO A 19 -8.94 -11.29 -21.36
CA PRO A 19 -7.51 -11.21 -21.09
C PRO A 19 -7.16 -9.73 -21.08
N VAL A 20 -6.61 -9.25 -19.96
CA VAL A 20 -6.04 -7.91 -19.89
C VAL A 20 -4.92 -7.95 -20.92
N GLN A 21 -5.26 -7.57 -22.15
CA GLN A 21 -4.32 -7.27 -23.19
C GLN A 21 -3.58 -6.09 -22.59
N ILE A 22 -2.43 -6.38 -21.98
CA ILE A 22 -1.43 -5.39 -21.66
C ILE A 22 -0.96 -4.88 -23.01
N THR A 23 -1.78 -4.04 -23.63
CA THR A 23 -1.36 -3.23 -24.75
C THR A 23 -0.34 -2.31 -24.13
N CYS A 24 0.93 -2.51 -24.49
CA CYS A 24 1.97 -1.53 -24.24
C CYS A 24 1.54 -0.24 -24.96
N LYS A 25 0.71 0.59 -24.30
CA LYS A 25 0.42 1.92 -24.79
C LYS A 25 1.76 2.64 -24.78
N ARG A 26 2.20 3.00 -25.99
CA ARG A 26 3.43 3.75 -26.22
C ARG A 26 3.38 4.96 -25.31
N HIS A 27 4.24 4.97 -24.29
CA HIS A 27 4.29 6.02 -23.28
C HIS A 27 4.37 7.38 -24.00
N PRO A 28 3.46 8.34 -23.71
CA PRO A 28 3.61 9.68 -24.26
C PRO A 28 4.99 10.19 -23.84
N LYS A 29 5.79 10.68 -24.81
CA LYS A 29 7.15 11.17 -24.56
C LYS A 29 7.08 12.22 -23.45
N ILE A 30 7.54 11.83 -22.25
CA ILE A 30 7.68 12.75 -21.12
C ILE A 30 8.62 13.86 -21.61
N LYS A 31 8.06 15.05 -21.86
CA LYS A 31 8.84 16.23 -22.26
C LYS A 31 9.84 16.48 -21.14
N LYS A 32 11.13 16.27 -21.42
CA LYS A 32 12.22 16.60 -20.50
C LYS A 32 12.04 18.05 -20.07
N ARG A 33 11.66 18.29 -18.81
CA ARG A 33 11.62 19.64 -18.25
C ARG A 33 13.02 20.21 -18.37
N LYS A 34 13.21 21.21 -19.24
CA LYS A 34 14.46 21.96 -19.32
C LYS A 34 14.71 22.54 -17.94
N LYS A 35 15.74 22.04 -17.26
CA LYS A 35 16.24 22.56 -15.99
C LYS A 35 16.73 23.98 -16.27
N LYS A 36 15.84 24.98 -16.15
CA LYS A 36 16.21 26.38 -16.28
C LYS A 36 17.23 26.63 -15.18
N ARG A 37 18.47 26.95 -15.57
CA ARG A 37 19.47 27.47 -14.65
C ARG A 37 18.90 28.79 -14.13
N LEU A 38 18.31 28.75 -12.94
CA LEU A 38 17.90 29.94 -12.22
C LEU A 38 19.19 30.72 -11.96
N LYS A 39 19.38 31.83 -12.68
CA LYS A 39 20.52 32.72 -12.47
C LYS A 39 20.27 33.46 -11.16
N PHE A 40 20.75 32.88 -10.06
CA PHE A 40 20.88 33.59 -8.79
C PHE A 40 21.89 34.71 -9.01
N LYS A 41 21.41 35.96 -9.07
CA LYS A 41 22.27 37.14 -8.95
C LYS A 41 22.73 37.16 -7.49
N MET A 42 24.02 36.95 -7.25
CA MET A 42 24.60 37.15 -5.92
C MET A 42 24.49 38.63 -5.58
N ALA A 43 23.58 38.97 -4.66
CA ALA A 43 23.60 40.24 -3.97
C ALA A 43 24.81 40.22 -3.02
N LYS A 44 25.65 41.26 -3.09
CA LYS A 44 26.82 41.41 -2.22
C LYS A 44 26.31 41.80 -0.82
N SER A 45 26.12 40.80 0.05
CA SER A 45 25.69 40.99 1.44
C SER A 45 26.69 40.33 2.38
N ASN A 46 27.33 41.14 3.23
CA ASN A 46 28.25 40.70 4.28
C ASN A 46 27.49 39.93 5.36
N THR A 47 27.18 38.65 5.14
CA THR A 47 26.49 37.82 6.15
C THR A 47 26.94 36.35 6.10
N PRO A 48 28.16 36.03 6.57
CA PRO A 48 28.65 34.64 6.66
C PRO A 48 27.77 33.70 7.52
N ILE A 49 26.91 34.26 8.38
CA ILE A 49 26.03 33.53 9.28
C ILE A 49 24.87 32.84 8.54
N ILE A 50 24.33 33.47 7.49
CA ILE A 50 23.21 32.90 6.71
C ILE A 50 23.66 31.64 5.94
N LEU A 51 24.93 31.58 5.56
CA LEU A 51 25.52 30.44 4.87
C LEU A 51 25.62 29.20 5.77
N LEU A 52 25.96 29.38 7.06
CA LEU A 52 26.07 28.28 8.03
C LEU A 52 24.73 27.64 8.37
N VAL A 53 23.67 28.44 8.50
CA VAL A 53 22.32 27.94 8.83
C VAL A 53 21.74 27.10 7.69
N LEU A 54 22.01 27.46 6.43
CA LEU A 54 21.52 26.71 5.27
C LEU A 54 22.21 25.35 5.08
N VAL A 55 23.48 25.22 5.46
CA VAL A 55 24.22 23.94 5.33
C VAL A 55 23.69 22.91 6.33
N VAL A 56 23.38 23.32 7.57
CA VAL A 56 22.81 22.42 8.59
C VAL A 56 21.41 21.92 8.20
N ALA A 57 20.60 22.77 7.55
CA ALA A 57 19.24 22.39 7.14
C ALA A 57 19.18 21.34 6.01
N THR A 58 20.25 21.18 5.22
CA THR A 58 20.27 20.23 4.08
C THR A 58 20.63 18.80 4.46
N MET A 59 21.17 18.55 5.65
CA MET A 59 21.59 17.21 6.08
C MET A 59 20.42 16.32 6.58
N LEU A 60 19.20 16.87 6.75
CA LEU A 60 18.17 16.18 7.53
C LEU A 60 17.04 15.49 6.75
N VAL A 61 17.06 15.40 5.42
CA VAL A 61 16.00 14.66 4.71
C VAL A 61 16.55 13.82 3.56
N ALA A 62 17.29 12.76 3.91
CA ALA A 62 17.37 11.56 3.11
C ALA A 62 16.48 10.49 3.76
N THR A 63 15.15 10.64 3.70
CA THR A 63 14.28 9.48 3.87
C THR A 63 14.35 8.71 2.57
N ASN A 64 15.32 7.81 2.46
CA ASN A 64 15.22 6.72 1.50
C ASN A 64 13.89 6.05 1.81
N ALA A 65 12.88 6.22 0.95
CA ALA A 65 11.70 5.38 0.93
C ALA A 65 12.15 4.00 0.42
N SER A 66 12.96 3.32 1.23
CA SER A 66 13.29 1.90 1.10
C SER A 66 12.23 1.12 1.88
N GLY A 67 10.97 1.37 1.56
CA GLY A 67 9.81 0.69 2.10
C GLY A 67 9.19 -0.24 1.06
N CYS A 68 8.34 -1.15 1.51
CA CYS A 68 7.53 -2.04 0.68
C CYS A 68 6.29 -1.32 0.10
N ASP A 69 6.40 -0.04 -0.26
CA ASP A 69 5.28 0.79 -0.70
C ASP A 69 4.57 0.22 -1.94
N ASN A 70 5.33 -0.41 -2.84
CA ASN A 70 4.77 -1.10 -4.00
C ASN A 70 3.92 -2.31 -3.59
N ASP A 71 4.34 -3.06 -2.58
CA ASP A 71 3.58 -4.20 -2.07
C ASP A 71 2.31 -3.73 -1.38
N ILE A 72 2.38 -2.65 -0.60
CA ILE A 72 1.21 -2.04 0.05
C ILE A 72 0.21 -1.58 -1.00
N ASN A 73 0.66 -0.89 -2.04
CA ASN A 73 -0.21 -0.44 -3.12
C ASN A 73 -0.86 -1.63 -3.84
N SER A 74 -0.07 -2.66 -4.18
CA SER A 74 -0.60 -3.86 -4.82
C SER A 74 -1.62 -4.57 -3.93
N LEU A 75 -1.34 -4.74 -2.65
CA LEU A 75 -2.25 -5.38 -1.69
C LEU A 75 -3.51 -4.55 -1.48
N LYS A 76 -3.41 -3.22 -1.42
CA LYS A 76 -4.58 -2.34 -1.32
C LYS A 76 -5.47 -2.49 -2.55
N GLU A 77 -4.91 -2.52 -3.74
CA GLU A 77 -5.69 -2.66 -4.98
C GLU A 77 -6.41 -4.01 -5.08
N THR A 78 -5.77 -5.11 -4.66
CA THR A 78 -6.33 -6.45 -4.85
C THR A 78 -7.03 -7.02 -3.63
N CYS A 79 -6.64 -6.64 -2.42
CA CYS A 79 -7.06 -7.29 -1.17
C CYS A 79 -7.98 -6.46 -0.28
N LEU A 80 -8.12 -5.15 -0.48
CA LEU A 80 -8.82 -4.26 0.46
C LEU A 80 -10.25 -4.72 0.79
N GLN A 81 -10.98 -5.25 -0.19
CA GLN A 81 -12.34 -5.78 0.00
C GLN A 81 -12.43 -6.99 0.94
N PHE A 82 -11.34 -7.75 1.11
CA PHE A 82 -11.31 -8.94 1.96
C PHE A 82 -10.82 -8.65 3.38
N VAL A 83 -10.15 -7.50 3.58
CA VAL A 83 -9.50 -7.14 4.84
C VAL A 83 -10.12 -5.93 5.55
N GLY A 84 -11.08 -5.24 4.93
CA GLY A 84 -11.77 -4.10 5.55
C GLY A 84 -12.48 -4.47 6.86
N VAL A 85 -12.63 -3.53 7.79
CA VAL A 85 -13.29 -3.78 9.10
C VAL A 85 -14.73 -4.26 8.95
N ASP A 86 -15.47 -3.71 7.99
CA ASP A 86 -16.89 -4.01 7.80
C ASP A 86 -17.11 -5.35 7.08
N GLY A 87 -18.25 -5.97 7.36
CA GLY A 87 -18.70 -7.19 6.69
C GLY A 87 -18.03 -8.49 7.18
N PRO A 88 -18.40 -9.65 6.59
CA PRO A 88 -17.90 -10.95 7.01
C PRO A 88 -16.45 -11.22 6.56
N LYS A 89 -15.86 -12.31 7.05
CA LYS A 89 -14.63 -12.89 6.49
C LYS A 89 -14.96 -13.49 5.12
N LEU A 90 -14.33 -12.98 4.08
CA LEU A 90 -14.52 -13.43 2.69
C LEU A 90 -13.26 -14.12 2.20
N LYS A 91 -13.43 -15.24 1.50
CA LYS A 91 -12.31 -15.96 0.88
C LYS A 91 -11.68 -15.04 -0.19
N PRO A 92 -10.34 -14.86 -0.18
CA PRO A 92 -9.67 -14.01 -1.16
C PRO A 92 -9.74 -14.61 -2.57
N ASP A 93 -9.70 -13.72 -3.56
CA ASP A 93 -9.55 -14.10 -4.95
C ASP A 93 -8.07 -14.42 -5.29
N GLN A 94 -7.85 -14.99 -6.47
CA GLN A 94 -6.50 -15.36 -6.89
C GLN A 94 -5.58 -14.14 -7.04
N ASN A 95 -6.13 -12.99 -7.43
CA ASN A 95 -5.34 -11.76 -7.58
C ASN A 95 -4.79 -11.29 -6.23
N CYS A 96 -5.64 -11.27 -5.19
CA CYS A 96 -5.18 -10.97 -3.84
C CYS A 96 -4.12 -11.98 -3.36
N CYS A 97 -4.34 -13.28 -3.57
CA CYS A 97 -3.35 -14.28 -3.17
C CYS A 97 -2.01 -14.16 -3.90
N ASN A 98 -2.02 -13.82 -5.20
CA ASN A 98 -0.80 -13.60 -5.97
C ASN A 98 -0.03 -12.36 -5.47
N ALA A 99 -0.71 -11.33 -4.98
CA ALA A 99 -0.08 -10.18 -4.34
C ALA A 99 0.54 -10.60 -2.99
N ILE A 100 -0.20 -11.35 -2.17
CA ILE A 100 0.28 -11.86 -0.88
C ILE A 100 1.51 -12.76 -1.03
N GLN A 101 1.58 -13.58 -2.08
CA GLN A 101 2.75 -14.43 -2.30
C GLN A 101 4.03 -13.65 -2.63
N ARG A 102 3.90 -12.47 -3.24
CA ARG A 102 5.03 -11.64 -3.67
C ARG A 102 5.42 -10.57 -2.65
N ALA A 103 4.48 -10.12 -1.83
CA ALA A 103 4.68 -9.03 -0.89
C ALA A 103 5.75 -9.33 0.17
N ASP A 104 6.48 -8.29 0.58
CA ASP A 104 7.25 -8.30 1.82
C ASP A 104 6.32 -8.14 3.03
N ILE A 105 5.75 -9.26 3.49
CA ILE A 105 4.78 -9.29 4.60
C ILE A 105 5.35 -8.71 5.90
N PRO A 106 6.58 -9.05 6.36
CA PRO A 106 7.20 -8.39 7.51
C PRO A 106 7.24 -6.86 7.40
N CYS A 107 7.59 -6.33 6.22
CA CYS A 107 7.56 -4.89 5.99
C CYS A 107 6.13 -4.33 5.99
N VAL A 108 5.18 -4.94 5.27
CA VAL A 108 3.79 -4.46 5.20
C VAL A 108 3.15 -4.40 6.59
N CYS A 109 3.48 -5.37 7.44
CA CYS A 109 3.04 -5.42 8.84
C CYS A 109 3.46 -4.21 9.68
N THR A 110 4.53 -3.48 9.32
CA THR A 110 4.92 -2.26 10.03
C THR A 110 4.04 -1.06 9.69
N TYR A 111 3.26 -1.13 8.60
CA TYR A 111 2.34 -0.08 8.16
C TYR A 111 0.91 -0.26 8.70
N LEU A 112 0.60 -1.39 9.34
CA LEU A 112 -0.66 -1.59 10.07
C LEU A 112 -0.62 -0.85 11.41
N THR A 113 -0.58 0.49 11.37
CA THR A 113 -0.65 1.30 12.58
C THR A 113 -2.08 1.28 13.16
N PRO A 114 -2.28 1.69 14.43
CA PRO A 114 -3.62 1.78 15.03
C PRO A 114 -4.61 2.62 14.22
N GLU A 115 -4.13 3.61 13.47
CA GLU A 115 -4.95 4.41 12.57
C GLU A 115 -5.43 3.62 11.35
N VAL A 116 -4.57 2.76 10.80
CA VAL A 116 -4.91 1.88 9.67
C VAL A 116 -5.84 0.76 10.11
N GLU A 117 -5.68 0.26 11.34
CA GLU A 117 -6.55 -0.77 11.92
C GLU A 117 -8.00 -0.29 12.14
N LYS A 118 -8.26 1.03 12.11
CA LYS A 118 -9.63 1.57 12.10
C LYS A 118 -10.39 1.26 10.82
N VAL A 119 -9.68 0.96 9.72
CA VAL A 119 -10.27 0.68 8.41
C VAL A 119 -9.94 -0.73 7.90
N ILE A 120 -8.88 -1.37 8.43
CA ILE A 120 -8.46 -2.73 8.10
C ILE A 120 -8.57 -3.62 9.36
N SER A 121 -9.27 -4.73 9.27
CA SER A 121 -9.32 -5.74 10.32
C SER A 121 -8.10 -6.64 10.27
N ALA A 122 -7.26 -6.57 11.29
CA ALA A 122 -6.09 -7.43 11.43
C ALA A 122 -6.46 -8.93 11.45
N ASP A 123 -7.58 -9.31 12.07
CA ASP A 123 -8.10 -10.69 12.04
C ASP A 123 -8.41 -11.18 10.62
N LYS A 124 -8.90 -10.27 9.76
CA LYS A 124 -9.14 -10.60 8.35
C LYS A 124 -7.83 -10.68 7.57
N VAL A 125 -6.83 -9.85 7.89
CA VAL A 125 -5.49 -9.97 7.30
C VAL A 125 -4.89 -11.35 7.60
N VAL A 126 -4.95 -11.80 8.87
CA VAL A 126 -4.49 -13.14 9.27
C VAL A 126 -5.25 -14.24 8.52
N TYR A 127 -6.59 -14.13 8.45
CA TYR A 127 -7.42 -15.08 7.73
C TYR A 127 -7.05 -15.15 6.24
N VAL A 128 -6.94 -14.01 5.56
CA VAL A 128 -6.59 -13.95 4.13
C VAL A 128 -5.20 -14.54 3.88
N ALA A 129 -4.21 -14.24 4.72
CA ALA A 129 -2.87 -14.81 4.62
C ALA A 129 -2.88 -16.35 4.74
N GLN A 130 -3.66 -16.89 5.67
CA GLN A 130 -3.87 -18.34 5.83
C GLN A 130 -4.55 -18.95 4.59
N GLN A 131 -5.63 -18.33 4.09
CA GLN A 131 -6.37 -18.84 2.92
C GLN A 131 -5.52 -18.80 1.63
N CYS A 132 -4.58 -17.88 1.53
CA CYS A 132 -3.64 -17.80 0.41
C CYS A 132 -2.42 -18.73 0.56
N GLY A 133 -2.37 -19.57 1.60
CA GLY A 133 -1.29 -20.54 1.82
C GLY A 133 0.02 -19.93 2.33
N ARG A 134 -0.01 -18.68 2.83
CA ARG A 134 1.15 -17.99 3.39
C ARG A 134 0.81 -17.46 4.79
N PRO A 135 0.54 -18.36 5.76
CA PRO A 135 0.17 -17.95 7.12
C PRO A 135 1.30 -17.15 7.77
N LEU A 136 0.92 -16.15 8.56
CA LEU A 136 1.88 -15.46 9.42
C LEU A 136 2.41 -16.42 10.47
N LYS A 137 3.68 -16.25 10.86
CA LYS A 137 4.31 -17.11 11.87
C LYS A 137 3.61 -16.89 13.22
N PRO A 138 3.26 -17.96 13.97
CA PRO A 138 2.77 -17.81 15.34
C PRO A 138 3.73 -16.98 16.19
N GLY A 139 3.18 -16.09 17.02
CA GLY A 139 3.93 -15.14 17.84
C GLY A 139 4.51 -13.93 17.09
N SER A 140 4.37 -13.86 15.76
CA SER A 140 4.76 -12.65 15.01
C SER A 140 3.76 -11.51 15.25
N LYS A 141 4.27 -10.28 15.20
CA LYS A 141 3.46 -9.06 15.28
C LYS A 141 3.17 -8.53 13.89
N CYS A 142 1.91 -8.19 13.63
CA CYS A 142 1.48 -7.51 12.42
C CYS A 142 0.49 -6.42 12.80
N GLY A 143 0.95 -5.16 12.77
CA GLY A 143 0.26 -4.08 13.46
C GLY A 143 0.19 -4.29 14.98
N SER A 144 -0.99 -4.11 15.57
CA SER A 144 -1.25 -4.35 16.99
C SER A 144 -1.55 -5.82 17.31
N VAL A 145 -1.82 -6.65 16.30
CA VAL A 145 -2.15 -8.07 16.50
C VAL A 145 -0.93 -8.95 16.62
N VAL A 146 -0.98 -9.86 17.60
CA VAL A 146 -0.07 -10.99 17.73
C VAL A 146 -0.77 -12.22 17.15
N VAL A 147 -0.11 -12.90 16.21
CA VAL A 147 -0.69 -14.08 15.55
C VAL A 147 -0.64 -15.25 16.53
N HIS A 148 -1.80 -15.71 16.98
CA HIS A 148 -1.94 -16.92 17.78
C HIS A 148 -2.02 -18.15 16.85
N GLY A 149 -1.25 -19.18 17.17
CA GLY A 149 -1.16 -20.44 16.41
C GLY A 149 -2.12 -21.49 16.90
#